data_AF-A0A0N4VV86-F1
#
_entry.id   AF-A0A0N4VV86-F1
#
_cell.length_a   1.000
_cell.length_b   1.000
_cell.length_c   1.000
_cell.angle_alpha   90.00
_cell.angle_beta   90.00
_cell.angle_gamma   90.00
#
_symmetry.space_group_name_H-M   'P 1'
#
loop_
_entity.id
_entity.type
_entity.pdbx_description
1 polymer ?
#
loop_
_entity_poly.entity_id
_entity_poly.type
_entity_poly.pdbx_seq_one_letter_code
_entity_poly.pdbx_strand_id
1 'polypeptide(L)'
;IELRFPDGPPTSQTSLPGSVHPTRPGSAGTANGHYFSDPDPLLEEILNEDYSEEMKAVASTMTPVQPSTIDILVSRCLCRPKPHLESHSLKRERNLLVALSTVSYCNASTSQWALLRSFYSSIAAMVPDHSISVSECPRKGSHWQVVGFQGSDPATDFRGTGILGLIQLYCMAKNLPEGKLAEIVHLSRKEPHDFPLAVVGINITAILITKLRNGELLESAVTTGGYLKAMNKLYQSCILLFCKQWREENCTVKDCQQILNRLALLLRNSQQTLLNSS
;
A
#
# COMPACT_ATOMS: atom_id res chain seq x y z
N ILE A 1 -1.45 -16.44 8.69
CA ILE A 1 -0.68 -15.19 8.87
C ILE A 1 -1.66 -14.18 9.44
N GLU A 2 -1.42 -13.71 10.66
CA GLU A 2 -2.28 -12.73 11.31
C GLU A 2 -1.82 -11.33 10.87
N LEU A 3 -2.73 -10.50 10.37
CA LEU A 3 -2.47 -9.10 10.09
C LEU A 3 -2.22 -8.38 11.42
N ARG A 4 -0.96 -8.26 11.84
CA ARG A 4 -0.59 -7.54 13.07
C ARG A 4 -0.33 -6.08 12.74
N PHE A 5 -1.29 -5.23 13.07
CA PHE A 5 -1.11 -3.79 13.06
C PHE A 5 -0.55 -3.36 14.43
N PRO A 6 0.66 -2.79 14.51
CA PRO A 6 1.07 -2.06 15.70
C PRO A 6 0.20 -0.80 15.74
N ASP A 7 -0.68 -0.72 16.74
CA ASP A 7 -1.49 0.46 17.10
C ASP A 7 -2.50 0.93 16.03
N GLY A 8 -3.46 0.04 15.68
CA GLY A 8 -4.72 0.48 15.07
C GLY A 8 -5.62 1.22 16.07
N PRO A 9 -6.44 2.20 15.65
CA PRO A 9 -7.42 2.83 16.54
C PRO A 9 -8.41 1.77 17.07
N PRO A 10 -8.98 1.96 18.27
CA PRO A 10 -9.78 0.95 18.93
C PRO A 10 -10.95 0.51 18.05
N THR A 11 -11.23 -0.79 18.08
CA THR A 11 -12.39 -1.40 17.42
C THR A 11 -13.68 -0.84 18.04
N SER A 12 -14.33 0.09 17.36
CA SER A 12 -15.70 0.49 17.68
C SER A 12 -16.63 -0.68 17.36
N GLN A 13 -17.00 -1.46 18.37
CA GLN A 13 -18.18 -2.31 18.32
C GLN A 13 -19.41 -1.40 18.36
N THR A 14 -20.01 -1.15 17.21
CA THR A 14 -21.38 -0.63 17.14
C THR A 14 -22.20 -1.52 16.22
N SER A 15 -23.05 -2.32 16.86
CA SER A 15 -24.16 -3.04 16.25
C SER A 15 -25.06 -2.09 15.45
N LEU A 16 -25.29 -2.43 14.18
CA LEU A 16 -26.27 -1.83 13.29
C LEU A 16 -27.70 -1.94 13.87
N PRO A 17 -28.61 -1.04 13.45
CA PRO A 17 -29.47 -1.44 12.33
C PRO A 17 -29.63 -0.35 11.26
N GLY A 18 -29.62 -0.80 10.01
CA GLY A 18 -30.24 -0.15 8.84
C GLY A 18 -29.93 1.33 8.59
N SER A 19 -28.98 1.61 7.71
CA SER A 19 -28.95 2.89 7.01
C SER A 19 -28.57 2.69 5.55
N VAL A 20 -29.51 3.02 4.68
CA VAL A 20 -29.31 3.20 3.24
C VAL A 20 -28.38 4.40 3.08
N HIS A 21 -27.12 4.17 2.68
CA HIS A 21 -26.27 5.27 2.26
C HIS A 21 -26.70 5.70 0.84
N PRO A 22 -27.01 6.99 0.62
CA PRO A 22 -27.41 7.47 -0.68
C PRO A 22 -26.20 7.47 -1.64
N THR A 23 -26.49 7.21 -2.91
CA THR A 23 -25.59 7.43 -4.05
C THR A 23 -24.94 8.81 -3.95
N ARG A 24 -23.60 8.83 -3.97
CA ARG A 24 -22.76 10.04 -3.95
C ARG A 24 -23.11 10.89 -5.19
N PRO A 25 -23.66 12.10 -5.04
CA PRO A 25 -23.93 12.96 -6.19
C PRO A 25 -22.60 13.41 -6.81
N GLY A 26 -22.53 13.43 -8.13
CA GLY A 26 -21.43 14.07 -8.86
C GLY A 26 -21.32 15.53 -8.40
N SER A 27 -20.15 15.90 -7.88
CA SER A 27 -19.86 17.26 -7.42
C SER A 27 -19.74 18.19 -8.62
N ALA A 28 -20.73 19.08 -8.76
CA ALA A 28 -20.62 20.28 -9.57
C ALA A 28 -19.91 21.39 -8.77
N GLY A 29 -18.74 21.82 -9.26
CA GLY A 29 -18.25 23.19 -9.12
C GLY A 29 -17.34 23.53 -7.95
N THR A 30 -16.03 23.25 -8.09
CA THR A 30 -14.94 24.18 -7.71
C THR A 30 -13.77 23.97 -8.69
N ALA A 31 -13.18 25.08 -9.16
CA ALA A 31 -12.21 25.17 -10.25
C ALA A 31 -11.09 24.09 -10.26
N ASN A 32 -10.91 23.42 -11.41
CA ASN A 32 -9.73 22.62 -11.83
C ASN A 32 -8.89 21.96 -10.71
N GLY A 33 -9.52 21.16 -9.85
CA GLY A 33 -8.94 20.63 -8.61
C GLY A 33 -8.14 19.33 -8.70
N HIS A 34 -7.36 19.10 -9.77
CA HIS A 34 -6.41 17.98 -9.81
C HIS A 34 -5.16 18.35 -9.01
N TYR A 35 -5.01 17.80 -7.81
CA TYR A 35 -3.84 18.03 -6.95
C TYR A 35 -2.71 17.03 -7.20
N PHE A 36 -3.06 15.85 -7.73
CA PHE A 36 -2.12 14.77 -8.02
C PHE A 36 -2.20 14.43 -9.50
N SER A 37 -1.05 14.45 -10.17
CA SER A 37 -0.93 13.97 -11.54
C SER A 37 -0.25 12.61 -11.50
N ASP A 38 -0.92 11.59 -12.01
CA ASP A 38 -0.39 10.24 -12.18
C ASP A 38 -0.62 9.81 -13.64
N PRO A 39 0.37 9.19 -14.32
CA PRO A 39 0.17 8.71 -15.68
C PRO A 39 -0.87 7.59 -15.79
N ASP A 40 -1.24 6.95 -14.68
CA ASP A 40 -2.33 5.98 -14.63
C ASP A 40 -3.67 6.67 -14.33
N PRO A 41 -4.63 6.65 -15.27
CA PRO A 41 -5.91 7.33 -15.09
C PRO A 41 -6.75 6.75 -13.93
N LEU A 42 -6.60 5.46 -13.61
CA LEU A 42 -7.33 4.85 -12.48
C LEU A 42 -6.77 5.32 -11.14
N LEU A 43 -5.44 5.47 -11.05
CA LEU A 43 -4.81 6.05 -9.87
C LEU A 43 -5.11 7.54 -9.78
N GLU A 44 -5.01 8.27 -10.88
CA GLU A 44 -5.31 9.70 -10.92
C GLU A 44 -6.75 9.98 -10.46
N GLU A 45 -7.73 9.20 -10.92
CA GLU A 45 -9.12 9.32 -10.46
C GLU A 45 -9.22 9.12 -8.95
N ILE A 46 -8.67 8.01 -8.42
CA ILE A 46 -8.75 7.69 -6.99
C ILE A 46 -8.02 8.73 -6.13
N LEU A 47 -6.85 9.20 -6.56
CA LEU A 47 -6.02 10.16 -5.81
C LEU A 47 -6.62 11.57 -5.76
N ASN A 48 -7.52 11.89 -6.69
CA ASN A 48 -8.20 13.19 -6.77
C ASN A 48 -9.66 13.15 -6.30
N GLU A 49 -10.13 12.05 -5.72
CA GLU A 49 -11.37 12.06 -4.94
C GLU A 49 -11.24 12.96 -3.69
N ASP A 50 -12.37 13.44 -3.17
CA ASP A 50 -12.37 14.27 -1.95
C ASP A 50 -12.17 13.41 -0.70
N TYR A 51 -10.98 13.51 -0.11
CA TYR A 51 -10.60 12.92 1.19
C TYR A 51 -10.31 13.99 2.25
N SER A 52 -10.90 15.18 2.13
CA SER A 52 -10.57 16.31 3.01
C SER A 52 -10.81 15.99 4.48
N GLU A 53 -11.84 15.22 4.81
CA GLU A 53 -12.17 14.83 6.18
C GLU A 53 -11.21 13.76 6.72
N GLU A 54 -10.88 12.74 5.92
CA GLU A 54 -9.92 11.71 6.29
C GLU A 54 -8.51 12.29 6.46
N MET A 55 -8.11 13.21 5.58
CA MET A 55 -6.84 13.93 5.69
C MET A 55 -6.78 14.79 6.96
N LYS A 56 -7.89 15.43 7.36
CA LYS A 56 -7.99 16.14 8.66
C LYS A 56 -7.90 15.16 9.83
N ALA A 57 -8.60 14.03 9.76
CA ALA A 57 -8.67 13.04 10.83
C ALA A 57 -7.30 12.40 11.12
N VAL A 58 -6.51 12.10 10.09
CA VAL A 58 -5.19 11.46 10.27
C VAL A 58 -4.09 12.44 10.65
N ALA A 59 -4.26 13.74 10.43
CA ALA A 59 -3.21 14.74 10.63
C ALA A 59 -2.64 14.74 12.07
N SER A 60 -3.47 14.48 13.08
CA SER A 60 -3.06 14.38 14.49
C SER A 60 -2.31 13.10 14.84
N THR A 61 -2.42 12.07 14.00
CA THR A 61 -1.76 10.76 14.20
C THR A 61 -0.35 10.70 13.62
N MET A 62 0.04 11.71 12.85
CA MET A 62 1.29 11.72 12.10
C MET A 62 2.41 12.39 12.89
N THR A 63 3.57 11.76 12.91
CA THR A 63 4.77 12.36 13.51
C THR A 63 5.36 13.40 12.53
N PRO A 64 5.75 14.59 13.02
CA PRO A 64 6.49 15.55 12.20
C PRO A 64 7.82 14.96 11.72
N VAL A 65 8.21 15.26 10.48
CA VAL A 65 9.54 14.86 9.99
C VAL A 65 10.62 15.54 10.84
N GLN A 66 11.57 14.75 11.32
CA GLN A 66 12.65 15.23 12.17
C GLN A 66 13.87 15.64 11.33
N PRO A 67 14.57 16.74 11.70
CA PRO A 67 15.80 17.14 11.03
C PRO A 67 16.92 16.12 11.27
N SER A 68 17.81 15.97 10.29
CA SER A 68 19.02 15.17 10.46
C SER A 68 20.00 15.86 11.42
N THR A 69 20.99 15.12 11.94
CA THR A 69 22.09 15.68 12.72
C THR A 69 22.81 16.80 11.96
N ILE A 70 22.96 16.65 10.64
CA ILE A 70 23.58 17.66 9.77
C ILE A 70 22.70 18.92 9.70
N ASP A 71 21.38 18.78 9.55
CA ASP A 71 20.46 19.93 9.53
C ASP A 71 20.49 20.72 10.85
N ILE A 72 20.61 20.01 11.97
CA ILE A 72 20.75 20.62 13.31
C ILE A 72 22.07 21.40 13.40
N LEU A 73 23.18 20.81 12.95
CA LEU A 73 24.48 21.49 12.95
C LEU A 73 24.49 22.70 12.02
N VAL A 74 23.98 22.58 10.80
CA VAL A 74 23.90 23.68 9.83
C VAL A 74 23.07 24.83 10.37
N SER A 75 21.90 24.55 10.95
CA SER A 75 21.04 25.59 11.53
C SER A 75 21.67 26.30 12.73
N ARG A 76 22.35 25.54 13.61
CA ARG A 76 23.02 26.11 14.79
C ARG A 76 24.31 26.86 14.47
N CYS A 77 25.12 26.37 13.53
CA CYS A 77 26.44 26.90 13.24
C CYS A 77 26.45 27.98 12.17
N LEU A 78 25.49 27.99 11.23
CA LEU A 78 25.46 28.96 10.13
C LEU A 78 24.35 30.02 10.28
N CYS A 79 23.67 30.08 11.43
CA CYS A 79 22.52 30.97 11.69
C CYS A 79 21.47 30.95 10.55
N ARG A 80 21.37 29.83 9.82
CA ARG A 80 20.44 29.69 8.71
C ARG A 80 19.03 29.42 9.24
N PRO A 81 17.98 29.91 8.58
CA PRO A 81 16.60 29.55 8.91
C PRO A 81 16.44 28.03 8.97
N LYS A 82 15.60 27.54 9.89
CA LYS A 82 15.30 26.10 9.96
C LYS A 82 14.85 25.62 8.58
N PRO A 83 15.49 24.59 8.00
CA PRO A 83 15.08 24.09 6.70
C PRO A 83 13.64 23.58 6.78
N HIS A 84 12.83 23.95 5.79
CA HIS A 84 11.50 23.38 5.61
C HIS A 84 11.69 21.97 5.03
N LEU A 85 11.90 20.99 5.92
CA LEU A 85 12.33 19.63 5.55
C LEU A 85 11.42 18.99 4.50
N GLU A 86 10.11 19.08 4.71
CA GLU A 86 9.09 18.49 3.85
C GLU A 86 8.32 19.58 3.12
N SER A 87 8.36 19.65 1.78
CA SER A 87 7.62 20.66 1.02
C SER A 87 6.10 20.58 1.24
N HIS A 88 5.37 21.66 0.95
CA HIS A 88 3.90 21.65 1.05
C HIS A 88 3.25 20.56 0.19
N SER A 89 3.78 20.31 -1.02
CA SER A 89 3.28 19.25 -1.91
C SER A 89 3.53 17.86 -1.32
N LEU A 90 4.75 17.59 -0.82
CA LEU A 90 5.08 16.31 -0.18
C LEU A 90 4.27 16.09 1.09
N LYS A 91 4.08 17.11 1.92
CA LYS A 91 3.24 17.03 3.12
C LYS A 91 1.79 16.71 2.76
N ARG A 92 1.25 17.32 1.71
CA ARG A 92 -0.11 17.04 1.21
C ARG A 92 -0.22 15.60 0.71
N GLU A 93 0.74 15.14 -0.08
CA GLU A 93 0.80 13.75 -0.55
C GLU A 93 0.88 12.76 0.62
N ARG A 94 1.74 13.02 1.60
CA ARG A 94 1.86 12.20 2.81
C ARG A 94 0.54 12.09 3.55
N ASN A 95 -0.13 13.21 3.78
CA ASN A 95 -1.44 13.25 4.44
C ASN A 95 -2.48 12.45 3.64
N LEU A 96 -2.49 12.57 2.31
CA LEU A 96 -3.41 11.82 1.45
C LEU A 96 -3.15 10.31 1.58
N LEU A 97 -1.90 9.86 1.47
CA LEU A 97 -1.58 8.44 1.53
C LEU A 97 -1.90 7.85 2.91
N VAL A 98 -1.68 8.59 4.01
CA VAL A 98 -2.13 8.16 5.33
C VAL A 98 -3.66 8.13 5.41
N ALA A 99 -4.37 9.10 4.82
CA ALA A 99 -5.84 9.09 4.77
C ALA A 99 -6.37 7.86 4.01
N LEU A 100 -5.81 7.56 2.83
CA LEU A 100 -6.13 6.37 2.03
C LEU A 100 -5.87 5.06 2.77
N SER A 101 -4.96 5.05 3.75
CA SER A 101 -4.76 3.88 4.62
C SER A 101 -5.92 3.60 5.59
N THR A 102 -6.81 4.58 5.78
CA THR A 102 -7.96 4.51 6.68
C THR A 102 -9.30 4.40 5.94
N VAL A 103 -9.34 4.78 4.66
CA VAL A 103 -10.53 4.62 3.83
C VAL A 103 -10.74 3.14 3.52
N SER A 104 -11.89 2.61 3.94
CA SER A 104 -12.24 1.22 3.67
C SER A 104 -12.49 0.99 2.18
N TYR A 105 -12.04 -0.17 1.67
CA TYR A 105 -12.38 -0.60 0.31
C TYR A 105 -13.91 -0.70 0.14
N CYS A 106 -14.44 -0.04 -0.89
CA CYS A 106 -15.87 0.01 -1.18
C CYS A 106 -16.22 -0.85 -2.40
N ASN A 107 -16.93 -1.95 -2.15
CA ASN A 107 -17.47 -2.82 -3.20
C ASN A 107 -18.46 -2.13 -4.17
N ALA A 108 -18.92 -0.92 -3.89
CA ALA A 108 -19.75 -0.14 -4.81
C ALA A 108 -18.93 0.82 -5.69
N SER A 109 -17.68 1.12 -5.33
CA SER A 109 -16.80 1.98 -6.13
C SER A 109 -16.38 1.27 -7.41
N THR A 110 -16.49 1.97 -8.54
CA THR A 110 -16.07 1.48 -9.86
C THR A 110 -14.56 1.54 -10.01
N SER A 111 -13.93 2.64 -9.60
CA SER A 111 -12.48 2.87 -9.76
C SER A 111 -11.66 1.97 -8.83
N GLN A 112 -12.08 1.84 -7.57
CA GLN A 112 -11.45 0.90 -6.63
C GLN A 112 -11.63 -0.55 -7.11
N TRP A 113 -12.78 -0.88 -7.69
CA TRP A 113 -13.00 -2.18 -8.31
C TRP A 113 -12.12 -2.43 -9.53
N ALA A 114 -11.93 -1.43 -10.38
CA ALA A 114 -11.05 -1.55 -11.54
C ALA A 114 -9.61 -1.89 -11.12
N LEU A 115 -9.09 -1.25 -10.06
CA LEU A 115 -7.79 -1.62 -9.49
C LEU A 115 -7.75 -3.07 -9.01
N LEU A 116 -8.75 -3.49 -8.22
CA LEU A 116 -8.79 -4.83 -7.64
C LEU A 116 -8.92 -5.92 -8.72
N ARG A 117 -9.78 -5.68 -9.71
CA ARG A 117 -9.96 -6.57 -10.86
C ARG A 117 -8.69 -6.62 -11.71
N SER A 118 -7.99 -5.50 -11.91
CA SER A 118 -6.74 -5.49 -12.67
C SER A 118 -5.64 -6.26 -11.94
N PHE A 119 -5.49 -6.07 -10.62
CA PHE A 119 -4.60 -6.90 -9.81
C PHE A 119 -4.91 -8.39 -9.98
N TYR A 120 -6.19 -8.77 -9.82
CA TYR A 120 -6.60 -10.16 -10.01
C TYR A 120 -6.24 -10.70 -11.38
N SER A 121 -6.58 -9.96 -12.44
CA SER A 121 -6.37 -10.38 -13.83
C SER A 121 -4.88 -10.62 -14.11
N SER A 122 -4.02 -9.71 -13.64
CA SER A 122 -2.57 -9.82 -13.79
C SER A 122 -2.00 -11.04 -13.06
N ILE A 123 -2.44 -11.31 -11.83
CA ILE A 123 -1.95 -12.46 -11.05
C ILE A 123 -2.52 -13.77 -11.58
N ALA A 124 -3.83 -13.84 -11.84
CA ALA A 124 -4.51 -15.04 -12.32
C ALA A 124 -4.01 -15.50 -13.68
N ALA A 125 -3.59 -14.59 -14.57
CA ALA A 125 -2.96 -14.92 -15.85
C ALA A 125 -1.64 -15.69 -15.69
N MET A 126 -0.97 -15.57 -14.53
CA MET A 126 0.29 -16.27 -14.22
C MET A 126 0.06 -17.60 -13.50
N VAL A 127 -1.19 -17.98 -13.19
CA VAL A 127 -1.51 -19.21 -12.46
C VAL A 127 -1.77 -20.34 -13.47
N PRO A 128 -0.97 -21.42 -13.47
CA PRO A 128 -1.23 -22.60 -14.30
C PRO A 128 -2.58 -23.24 -13.97
N ASP A 129 -3.26 -23.77 -14.98
CA ASP A 129 -4.52 -24.54 -14.88
C ASP A 129 -5.72 -23.80 -14.25
N HIS A 130 -5.64 -22.47 -14.08
CA HIS A 130 -6.74 -21.68 -13.56
C HIS A 130 -7.76 -21.33 -14.66
N SER A 131 -8.88 -22.06 -14.70
CA SER A 131 -9.87 -22.05 -15.79
C SER A 131 -10.99 -21.02 -15.67
N ILE A 132 -11.02 -20.15 -14.65
CA ILE A 132 -12.01 -19.07 -14.61
C ILE A 132 -11.66 -18.09 -15.72
N SER A 133 -12.59 -17.91 -16.66
CA SER A 133 -12.56 -16.82 -17.62
C SER A 133 -12.43 -15.51 -16.84
N VAL A 134 -11.29 -14.83 -16.99
CA VAL A 134 -11.00 -13.49 -16.43
C VAL A 134 -12.15 -12.48 -16.73
N SER A 135 -12.98 -12.80 -17.73
CA SER A 135 -14.19 -12.09 -18.14
C SER A 135 -15.22 -11.88 -17.03
N GLU A 136 -15.44 -12.82 -16.11
CA GLU A 136 -16.53 -12.72 -15.13
C GLU A 136 -16.14 -12.16 -13.75
N CYS A 137 -14.88 -12.35 -13.31
CA CYS A 137 -14.30 -11.95 -12.01
C CYS A 137 -15.29 -11.23 -11.06
N PRO A 138 -16.17 -11.98 -10.35
CA PRO A 138 -17.20 -11.36 -9.54
C PRO A 138 -16.57 -10.66 -8.32
N ARG A 139 -17.22 -9.62 -7.80
CA ARG A 139 -16.69 -8.85 -6.64
C ARG A 139 -16.43 -9.71 -5.41
N LYS A 140 -17.15 -10.82 -5.25
CA LYS A 140 -16.97 -11.81 -4.18
C LYS A 140 -16.98 -13.23 -4.73
N GLY A 141 -16.20 -14.11 -4.12
CA GLY A 141 -16.12 -15.54 -4.46
C GLY A 141 -14.78 -16.16 -4.05
N SER A 142 -14.71 -17.49 -4.00
CA SER A 142 -13.49 -18.21 -3.59
C SER A 142 -12.27 -17.99 -4.50
N HIS A 143 -12.49 -17.49 -5.73
CA HIS A 143 -11.42 -17.16 -6.68
C HIS A 143 -10.41 -16.14 -6.11
N TRP A 144 -10.79 -15.28 -5.17
CA TRP A 144 -9.84 -14.37 -4.51
C TRP A 144 -8.73 -15.09 -3.75
N GLN A 145 -8.98 -16.30 -3.26
CA GLN A 145 -7.97 -17.11 -2.59
C GLN A 145 -6.86 -17.56 -3.55
N VAL A 146 -7.13 -17.64 -4.87
CA VAL A 146 -6.15 -18.02 -5.90
C VAL A 146 -5.01 -17.01 -5.97
N VAL A 147 -5.30 -15.73 -5.78
CA VAL A 147 -4.32 -14.64 -5.76
C VAL A 147 -3.84 -14.31 -4.34
N GLY A 148 -4.24 -15.12 -3.35
CA GLY A 148 -3.71 -15.08 -1.99
C GLY A 148 -4.46 -14.17 -1.02
N PHE A 149 -5.75 -13.86 -1.24
CA PHE A 149 -6.62 -13.29 -0.20
C PHE A 149 -7.08 -14.37 0.80
N GLN A 150 -7.42 -13.98 2.04
CA GLN A 150 -7.78 -14.95 3.08
C GLN A 150 -9.17 -15.58 2.86
N GLY A 151 -10.08 -14.89 2.19
CA GLY A 151 -11.45 -15.35 1.99
C GLY A 151 -12.05 -14.91 0.66
N SER A 152 -13.37 -14.97 0.57
CA SER A 152 -14.11 -14.66 -0.66
C SER A 152 -14.44 -13.17 -0.84
N ASP A 153 -14.09 -12.31 0.12
CA ASP A 153 -14.34 -10.88 0.07
C ASP A 153 -13.05 -10.10 0.44
N PRO A 154 -12.32 -9.59 -0.56
CA PRO A 154 -11.07 -8.83 -0.36
C PRO A 154 -11.22 -7.61 0.55
N ALA A 155 -12.43 -7.05 0.68
CA ALA A 155 -12.70 -5.94 1.59
C ALA A 155 -12.28 -6.25 3.04
N THR A 156 -12.35 -7.52 3.43
CA THR A 156 -12.03 -7.97 4.79
C THR A 156 -10.52 -7.94 5.07
N ASP A 157 -9.67 -8.13 4.07
CA ASP A 157 -8.22 -8.13 4.21
C ASP A 157 -7.66 -6.70 4.30
N PHE A 158 -8.29 -5.72 3.64
CA PHE A 158 -7.81 -4.33 3.59
C PHE A 158 -8.09 -3.51 4.85
N ARG A 159 -8.72 -4.05 5.90
CA ARG A 159 -9.21 -3.27 7.06
C ARG A 159 -8.16 -2.37 7.73
N GLY A 160 -6.89 -2.77 7.78
CA GLY A 160 -5.83 -1.97 8.40
C GLY A 160 -4.89 -1.26 7.42
N THR A 161 -5.12 -1.38 6.11
CA THR A 161 -4.33 -0.69 5.08
C THR A 161 -5.17 0.16 4.13
N GLY A 162 -6.50 0.09 4.24
CA GLY A 162 -7.45 0.80 3.39
C GLY A 162 -7.22 0.59 1.90
N ILE A 163 -7.62 1.58 1.12
CA ILE A 163 -7.42 1.64 -0.33
C ILE A 163 -5.92 1.69 -0.67
N LEU A 164 -5.05 2.20 0.22
CA LEU A 164 -3.60 2.21 -0.03
C LEU A 164 -3.03 0.80 -0.22
N GLY A 165 -3.49 -0.20 0.54
CA GLY A 165 -3.12 -1.60 0.33
C GLY A 165 -3.46 -2.11 -1.08
N LEU A 166 -4.64 -1.73 -1.58
CA LEU A 166 -5.07 -2.06 -2.93
C LEU A 166 -4.22 -1.36 -3.99
N ILE A 167 -3.94 -0.06 -3.82
CA ILE A 167 -3.08 0.70 -4.73
C ILE A 167 -1.71 0.04 -4.85
N GLN A 168 -1.10 -0.38 -3.73
CA GLN A 168 0.22 -1.01 -3.78
C GLN A 168 0.22 -2.38 -4.46
N LEU A 169 -0.79 -3.22 -4.19
CA LEU A 169 -0.95 -4.51 -4.90
C LEU A 169 -1.09 -4.30 -6.41
N TYR A 170 -1.95 -3.36 -6.82
CA TYR A 170 -2.15 -3.01 -8.22
C TYR A 170 -0.86 -2.50 -8.87
N CYS A 171 -0.19 -1.52 -8.24
CA CYS A 171 1.07 -0.96 -8.74
C CYS A 171 2.18 -2.01 -8.85
N MET A 172 2.24 -2.98 -7.95
CA MET A 172 3.19 -4.09 -8.06
C MET A 172 2.88 -4.95 -9.29
N ALA A 173 1.64 -5.41 -9.43
CA ALA A 173 1.23 -6.28 -10.53
C ALA A 173 1.38 -5.59 -11.90
N LYS A 174 1.18 -4.27 -11.96
CA LYS A 174 1.34 -3.47 -13.18
C LYS A 174 2.80 -3.22 -13.56
N ASN A 175 3.65 -2.91 -12.58
CA ASN A 175 4.99 -2.34 -12.85
C ASN A 175 6.13 -3.36 -12.76
N LEU A 176 5.92 -4.54 -12.15
CA LEU A 176 6.95 -5.58 -12.17
C LEU A 176 7.07 -6.17 -13.58
N PRO A 177 8.30 -6.46 -14.05
CA PRO A 177 8.50 -7.24 -15.27
C PRO A 177 7.74 -8.57 -15.20
N GLU A 178 7.13 -8.97 -16.32
CA GLU A 178 6.27 -10.16 -16.41
C GLU A 178 6.94 -11.40 -15.83
N GLY A 179 8.21 -11.66 -16.19
CA GLY A 179 8.97 -12.79 -15.66
C GLY A 179 9.16 -12.75 -14.14
N LYS A 180 9.44 -11.57 -13.55
CA LYS A 180 9.54 -11.42 -12.09
C LYS A 180 8.19 -11.67 -11.42
N LEU A 181 7.10 -11.18 -12.02
CA LEU A 181 5.75 -11.41 -11.50
C LEU A 181 5.39 -12.90 -11.55
N ALA A 182 5.67 -13.58 -12.67
CA ALA A 182 5.46 -15.01 -12.81
C ALA A 182 6.28 -15.83 -11.79
N GLU A 183 7.53 -15.46 -11.53
CA GLU A 183 8.35 -16.10 -10.48
C GLU A 183 7.73 -15.95 -9.08
N ILE A 184 7.21 -14.76 -8.75
CA ILE A 184 6.54 -14.50 -7.46
C ILE A 184 5.28 -15.36 -7.33
N VAL A 185 4.44 -15.40 -8.38
CA VAL A 185 3.19 -16.16 -8.39
C VAL A 185 3.45 -17.67 -8.35
N HIS A 186 4.47 -18.15 -9.06
CA HIS A 186 4.85 -19.56 -9.00
C HIS A 186 5.35 -19.94 -7.61
N LEU A 187 6.21 -19.11 -7.01
CA LEU A 187 6.75 -19.35 -5.67
C LEU A 187 5.65 -19.38 -4.60
N SER A 188 4.68 -18.44 -4.66
CA SER A 188 3.62 -18.33 -3.66
C SER A 188 2.65 -19.51 -3.65
N ARG A 189 2.68 -20.36 -4.68
CA ARG A 189 1.78 -21.52 -4.85
C ARG A 189 2.48 -22.86 -4.74
N LYS A 190 3.80 -22.87 -4.52
CA LYS A 190 4.59 -24.11 -4.50
C LYS A 190 4.45 -24.82 -3.16
N GLU A 191 3.55 -25.80 -3.09
CA GLU A 191 3.45 -26.69 -1.95
C GLU A 191 4.78 -27.45 -1.68
N PRO A 192 5.15 -27.69 -0.41
CA PRO A 192 4.47 -27.32 0.84
C PRO A 192 4.85 -25.92 1.37
N HIS A 193 5.48 -25.08 0.53
CA HIS A 193 6.04 -23.78 0.86
C HIS A 193 5.20 -22.62 0.29
N ASP A 194 3.92 -22.84 0.06
CA ASP A 194 3.01 -21.83 -0.45
C ASP A 194 2.79 -20.71 0.61
N PHE A 195 2.40 -19.53 0.13
CA PHE A 195 2.02 -18.40 0.98
C PHE A 195 0.96 -17.52 0.31
N PRO A 196 0.06 -16.89 1.09
CA PRO A 196 -0.98 -16.04 0.56
C PRO A 196 -0.41 -14.70 0.07
N LEU A 197 -0.08 -14.61 -1.22
CA LEU A 197 0.59 -13.45 -1.84
C LEU A 197 -0.08 -12.10 -1.51
N ALA A 198 -1.40 -11.97 -1.71
CA ALA A 198 -2.08 -10.71 -1.41
C ALA A 198 -2.00 -10.35 0.08
N VAL A 199 -2.18 -11.31 0.99
CA VAL A 199 -2.04 -11.07 2.44
C VAL A 199 -0.61 -10.66 2.82
N VAL A 200 0.41 -11.29 2.25
CA VAL A 200 1.82 -10.88 2.46
C VAL A 200 2.03 -9.44 1.98
N GLY A 201 1.51 -9.11 0.79
CA GLY A 201 1.55 -7.76 0.25
C GLY A 201 0.88 -6.73 1.15
N ILE A 202 -0.32 -7.02 1.65
CA ILE A 202 -1.05 -6.13 2.57
C ILE A 202 -0.25 -5.91 3.87
N ASN A 203 0.41 -6.95 4.41
CA ASN A 203 1.28 -6.79 5.58
C ASN A 203 2.49 -5.88 5.29
N ILE A 204 3.09 -5.97 4.12
CA ILE A 204 4.18 -5.06 3.72
C ILE A 204 3.67 -3.62 3.62
N THR A 205 2.46 -3.40 3.07
CA THR A 205 1.84 -2.06 3.08
C THR A 205 1.65 -1.54 4.50
N ALA A 206 1.21 -2.38 5.44
CA ALA A 206 1.06 -1.98 6.85
C ALA A 206 2.38 -1.48 7.45
N ILE A 207 3.49 -2.19 7.19
CA ILE A 207 4.84 -1.77 7.62
C ILE A 207 5.19 -0.39 7.02
N LEU A 208 4.94 -0.19 5.72
CA LEU A 208 5.23 1.07 5.04
C LEU A 208 4.34 2.23 5.53
N ILE A 209 3.08 1.97 5.88
CA ILE A 209 2.19 2.97 6.49
C ILE A 209 2.75 3.45 7.81
N THR A 210 3.27 2.56 8.67
CA THR A 210 3.93 2.95 9.92
C THR A 210 5.10 3.90 9.65
N LYS A 211 5.94 3.57 8.65
CA LYS A 211 7.07 4.43 8.26
C LYS A 211 6.61 5.78 7.71
N LEU A 212 5.57 5.79 6.90
CA LEU A 212 4.96 7.02 6.36
C LEU A 212 4.41 7.92 7.48
N ARG A 213 3.63 7.35 8.41
CA ARG A 213 3.06 8.07 9.57
C ARG A 213 4.14 8.65 10.47
N ASN A 214 5.25 7.95 10.63
CA ASN A 214 6.38 8.41 11.46
C ASN A 214 7.29 9.44 10.76
N GLY A 215 7.01 9.78 9.50
CA GLY A 215 7.87 10.69 8.73
C GLY A 215 9.23 10.10 8.35
N GLU A 216 9.36 8.77 8.40
CA GLU A 216 10.62 8.05 8.15
C GLU A 216 10.94 7.88 6.65
N LEU A 217 10.05 8.30 5.75
CA LEU A 217 10.19 8.10 4.29
C LEU A 217 10.52 9.38 3.50
N LEU A 218 10.80 10.51 4.17
CA LEU A 218 11.02 11.79 3.48
C LEU A 218 12.17 11.73 2.47
N GLU A 219 13.32 11.19 2.86
CA GLU A 219 14.48 11.07 1.96
C GLU A 219 14.14 10.23 0.72
N SER A 220 13.50 9.08 0.93
CA SER A 220 13.01 8.22 -0.15
C SER A 220 12.05 8.96 -1.09
N ALA A 221 11.15 9.79 -0.54
CA ALA A 221 10.21 10.59 -1.31
C ALA A 221 10.90 11.68 -2.13
N VAL A 222 11.86 12.41 -1.53
CA VAL A 222 12.65 13.43 -2.24
C VAL A 222 13.44 12.83 -3.38
N THR A 223 14.16 11.74 -3.13
CA THR A 223 14.98 11.03 -4.14
C THR A 223 14.14 10.48 -5.29
N THR A 224 12.92 10.03 -5.01
CA THR A 224 12.07 9.38 -6.01
C THR A 224 11.13 10.35 -6.73
N GLY A 225 10.90 11.54 -6.15
CA GLY A 225 10.00 12.57 -6.66
C GLY A 225 8.55 12.44 -6.17
N GLY A 226 8.33 11.90 -4.96
CA GLY A 226 7.00 11.75 -4.34
C GLY A 226 6.91 10.56 -3.39
N TYR A 227 6.05 10.65 -2.38
CA TYR A 227 5.80 9.58 -1.42
C TYR A 227 5.16 8.35 -2.07
N LEU A 228 4.19 8.52 -2.97
CA LEU A 228 3.50 7.39 -3.61
C LEU A 228 4.51 6.54 -4.40
N LYS A 229 5.33 7.23 -5.20
CA LYS A 229 6.36 6.58 -6.02
C LYS A 229 7.44 5.91 -5.16
N ALA A 230 7.87 6.56 -4.08
CA ALA A 230 8.81 5.96 -3.13
C ALA A 230 8.24 4.72 -2.44
N MET A 231 7.01 4.80 -1.95
CA MET A 231 6.32 3.67 -1.30
C MET A 231 6.13 2.50 -2.26
N ASN A 232 5.75 2.75 -3.52
CA ASN A 232 5.59 1.70 -4.52
C ASN A 232 6.92 1.00 -4.86
N LYS A 233 8.03 1.75 -4.96
CA LYS A 233 9.37 1.15 -5.14
C LYS A 233 9.80 0.32 -3.94
N LEU A 234 9.68 0.88 -2.74
CA LEU A 234 10.02 0.16 -1.50
C LEU A 234 9.16 -1.11 -1.34
N TYR A 235 7.87 -1.04 -1.69
CA TYR A 235 6.96 -2.18 -1.68
C TYR A 235 7.43 -3.30 -2.61
N GLN A 236 7.73 -2.98 -3.87
CA GLN A 236 8.24 -3.95 -4.84
C GLN A 236 9.54 -4.60 -4.36
N SER A 237 10.48 -3.79 -3.86
CA SER A 237 11.73 -4.31 -3.28
C SER A 237 11.50 -5.20 -2.06
N CYS A 238 10.54 -4.86 -1.19
CA CYS A 238 10.19 -5.70 -0.05
C CYS A 238 9.57 -7.03 -0.49
N ILE A 239 8.72 -7.05 -1.52
CA ILE A 239 8.15 -8.28 -2.09
C ILE A 239 9.26 -9.16 -2.69
N LEU A 240 10.14 -8.58 -3.49
CA LEU A 240 11.26 -9.32 -4.10
C LEU A 240 12.18 -9.91 -3.04
N LEU A 241 12.49 -9.13 -1.99
CA LEU A 241 13.31 -9.59 -0.89
C LEU A 241 12.61 -10.65 -0.03
N PHE A 242 11.30 -10.49 0.21
CA PHE A 242 10.48 -11.50 0.87
C PHE A 242 10.57 -12.83 0.11
N CYS A 243 10.32 -12.81 -1.21
CA CYS A 243 10.37 -14.01 -2.05
C CYS A 243 11.76 -14.63 -2.11
N LYS A 244 12.81 -13.80 -2.17
CA LYS A 244 14.19 -14.28 -2.11
C LYS A 244 14.47 -15.03 -0.81
N GLN A 245 14.19 -14.40 0.34
CA GLN A 245 14.40 -15.03 1.65
C GLN A 245 13.54 -16.28 1.84
N TRP A 246 12.27 -16.21 1.41
CA TRP A 246 11.35 -17.35 1.45
C TRP A 246 11.90 -18.57 0.72
N ARG A 247 12.47 -18.35 -0.48
CA ARG A 247 13.08 -19.39 -1.32
C ARG A 247 14.38 -19.92 -0.71
N GLU A 248 15.28 -19.04 -0.30
CA GLU A 248 16.61 -19.40 0.20
C GLU A 248 16.54 -20.14 1.55
N GLU A 249 15.59 -19.80 2.40
CA GLU A 249 15.43 -20.37 3.75
C GLU A 249 14.43 -21.55 3.78
N ASN A 250 13.84 -21.94 2.63
CA ASN A 250 12.81 -22.98 2.52
C ASN A 250 11.64 -22.77 3.51
N CYS A 251 11.16 -21.54 3.60
CA CYS A 251 10.18 -21.11 4.58
C CYS A 251 8.82 -21.80 4.43
N THR A 252 8.07 -21.81 5.52
CA THR A 252 6.65 -22.16 5.57
C THR A 252 5.84 -20.97 6.08
N VAL A 253 4.50 -21.06 6.03
CA VAL A 253 3.58 -20.03 6.55
C VAL A 253 3.89 -19.60 7.99
N LYS A 254 4.51 -20.47 8.81
CA LYS A 254 4.93 -20.18 10.18
C LYS A 254 6.07 -19.16 10.26
N ASP A 255 6.92 -19.09 9.25
CA ASP A 255 8.12 -18.25 9.20
C ASP A 255 7.82 -16.85 8.66
N CYS A 256 6.64 -16.66 8.06
CA CYS A 256 6.24 -15.40 7.42
C CYS A 256 6.42 -14.17 8.33
N GLN A 257 6.02 -14.27 9.60
CA GLN A 257 6.13 -13.13 10.52
C GLN A 257 7.59 -12.74 10.79
N GLN A 258 8.49 -13.72 10.84
CA GLN A 258 9.91 -13.46 11.06
C GLN A 258 10.52 -12.68 9.89
N ILE A 259 10.16 -13.04 8.65
CA ILE A 259 10.60 -12.31 7.45
C ILE A 259 10.05 -10.88 7.45
N LEU A 260 8.76 -10.71 7.72
CA LEU A 260 8.14 -9.38 7.81
C LEU A 260 8.83 -8.49 8.85
N ASN A 261 9.19 -9.04 10.01
CA ASN A 261 9.94 -8.32 11.04
C ASN A 261 11.34 -7.89 10.54
N ARG A 262 12.04 -8.76 9.79
CA ARG A 262 13.34 -8.41 9.18
C ARG A 262 13.20 -7.30 8.14
N LEU A 263 12.15 -7.33 7.31
CA LEU A 263 11.85 -6.26 6.36
C LEU A 263 11.59 -4.93 7.07
N ALA A 264 10.83 -4.93 8.17
CA ALA A 264 10.58 -3.73 8.96
C ALA A 264 11.88 -3.13 9.55
N LEU A 265 12.83 -3.97 9.95
CA LEU A 265 14.17 -3.53 10.40
C LEU A 265 15.01 -2.99 9.24
N LEU A 266 14.99 -3.63 8.08
CA LEU A 266 15.73 -3.16 6.89
C LEU A 266 15.20 -1.81 6.39
N LEU A 267 13.88 -1.61 6.37
CA LEU A 267 13.25 -0.33 6.05
C LEU A 267 13.62 0.78 7.05
N ARG A 268 14.06 0.45 8.26
CA ARG A 268 14.57 1.44 9.22
C ARG A 268 16.01 1.85 8.90
N ASN A 269 16.82 0.91 8.40
CA ASN A 269 18.28 1.07 8.37
C ASN A 269 18.86 1.27 6.95
N SER A 270 18.14 0.91 5.89
CA SER A 270 18.72 0.76 4.54
C SER A 270 17.72 1.06 3.41
N GLN A 271 16.86 2.07 3.56
CA GLN A 271 15.86 2.42 2.54
C GLN A 271 16.49 2.72 1.17
N GLN A 272 17.62 3.44 1.14
CA GLN A 272 18.27 3.79 -0.13
C GLN A 272 18.80 2.56 -0.87
N THR A 273 19.32 1.56 -0.13
CA THR A 273 19.75 0.28 -0.72
C THR A 273 18.57 -0.44 -1.37
N LEU A 274 17.41 -0.46 -0.69
CA LEU A 274 16.18 -1.05 -1.23
C LEU A 274 15.68 -0.30 -2.47
N LEU A 275 15.72 1.03 -2.47
CA LEU A 275 15.33 1.81 -3.66
C LEU A 275 16.19 1.47 -4.88
N ASN A 276 17.47 1.18 -4.67
CA ASN A 276 18.42 0.86 -5.74
C ASN A 276 18.36 -0.61 -6.20
N SER A 277 17.69 -1.50 -5.46
CA SER A 277 17.56 -2.92 -5.80
C SER A 277 16.30 -3.28 -6.60
N SER A 278 15.43 -2.28 -6.85
CA SER A 278 14.10 -2.45 -7.49
C SER A 278 14.22 -2.63 -9.00
#